data_AF-A0A4R7UXT7-F1
#
_entry.id   AF-A0A4R7UXT7-F1
#
_cell.length_a   1.000
_cell.length_b   1.000
_cell.length_c   1.000
_cell.angle_alpha   90.00
_cell.angle_beta   90.00
_cell.angle_gamma   90.00
#
_symmetry.space_group_name_H-M   'P 1'
#
loop_
_entity.id
_entity.type
_entity.pdbx_description
1 polymer ?
#
loop_
_entity_poly.entity_id
_entity_poly.type
_entity_poly.pdbx_seq_one_letter_code
_entity_poly.pdbx_strand_id
1 'polypeptide(L)' 'MVVRKGEQPPWIVSDELWARVEPLLPVVVPRRSDRPGRPRLDDRKALCGILFVLYTGIPWEFLPQELGFGRV' A
#
# COMPACT_ATOMS: atom_id res chain seq x y z
N MET A 1 -5.93 6.44 -17.05
CA MET A 1 -4.75 7.29 -17.29
C MET A 1 -3.55 6.36 -17.31
N VAL A 2 -2.94 6.12 -18.48
CA VAL A 2 -1.83 5.17 -18.62
C VAL A 2 -0.53 5.90 -18.26
N VAL A 3 0.06 5.57 -17.12
CA VAL A 3 1.34 6.16 -16.69
C VAL A 3 2.47 5.50 -17.48
N ARG A 4 3.33 6.29 -18.13
CA ARG A 4 4.47 5.76 -18.89
C ARG A 4 5.55 5.23 -17.94
N LYS A 5 6.23 4.17 -18.36
CA LYS A 5 7.37 3.56 -17.65
C LYS A 5 8.48 4.62 -17.51
N GLY A 6 8.61 5.22 -16.32
CA GLY A 6 9.56 6.30 -16.00
C GLY A 6 8.96 7.58 -15.41
N GLU A 7 7.65 7.81 -15.54
CA GLU A 7 6.95 9.00 -14.98
C GLU A 7 6.27 8.70 -13.64
N GLN A 8 6.21 7.42 -13.27
CA GLN A 8 5.60 6.95 -12.04
C GLN A 8 6.54 7.21 -10.86
N PRO A 9 6.05 7.78 -9.74
CA PRO A 9 6.84 7.87 -8.53
C PRO A 9 7.33 6.47 -8.10
N PRO A 10 8.58 6.33 -7.63
CA PRO A 10 9.23 5.03 -7.44
C PRO A 10 8.54 4.13 -6.39
N TRP A 11 7.71 4.70 -5.52
CA TRP A 11 6.94 3.98 -4.52
C TRP A 11 5.58 3.47 -5.00
N ILE A 12 5.11 3.86 -6.19
CA ILE A 12 3.87 3.31 -6.73
C ILE A 12 4.19 1.93 -7.30
N VAL A 13 3.40 0.93 -6.91
CA VAL A 13 3.54 -0.44 -7.40
C VAL A 13 2.80 -0.54 -8.74
N SER A 14 3.47 -0.96 -9.81
CA SER A 14 2.83 -1.21 -11.12
C SER A 14 1.96 -2.47 -11.09
N ASP A 15 1.02 -2.60 -12.04
CA ASP A 15 0.16 -3.79 -12.13
C ASP A 15 0.98 -5.07 -12.37
N GLU A 16 2.02 -4.98 -13.20
CA GLU A 16 2.92 -6.11 -13.49
C GLU A 16 3.66 -6.58 -12.23
N LEU A 17 4.15 -5.64 -11.41
CA LEU A 17 4.82 -5.98 -10.15
C LEU A 17 3.80 -6.53 -9.14
N TRP A 18 2.64 -5.90 -9.04
CA TRP A 18 1.58 -6.35 -8.14
C TRP A 18 1.13 -7.77 -8.44
N ALA A 19 0.94 -8.14 -9.71
CA ALA A 19 0.57 -9.48 -10.14
C ALA A 19 1.56 -10.57 -9.71
N ARG A 20 2.83 -10.21 -9.44
CA ARG A 20 3.85 -11.13 -8.92
C ARG A 20 3.87 -11.18 -7.40
N VAL A 21 3.52 -10.09 -6.73
CA VAL A 21 3.58 -9.96 -5.26
C VAL A 21 2.31 -10.48 -4.60
N GLU A 22 1.14 -10.14 -5.14
CA GLU A 22 -0.17 -10.48 -4.58
C GLU A 22 -0.33 -11.98 -4.25
N PRO A 23 0.07 -12.93 -5.12
CA PRO A 23 -0.07 -14.36 -4.84
C PRO A 23 0.80 -14.85 -3.68
N LEU A 24 1.81 -14.08 -3.28
CA LEU A 24 2.71 -14.42 -2.17
C LEU A 24 2.15 -13.97 -0.82
N LEU A 25 1.12 -13.11 -0.83
CA LEU A 25 0.48 -12.65 0.39
C LEU A 25 -0.41 -13.75 0.99
N PRO A 26 -0.50 -13.83 2.33
CA PRO A 26 -1.38 -14.79 2.96
C PRO A 26 -2.85 -14.48 2.63
N VAL A 27 -3.66 -15.53 2.51
CA VAL A 27 -5.11 -15.38 2.32
C VAL A 27 -5.69 -14.58 3.48
N VAL A 28 -6.46 -13.54 3.15
CA VAL A 28 -7.09 -12.67 4.14
C VAL A 28 -8.13 -13.47 4.92
N VAL A 29 -7.86 -13.67 6.21
CA VAL A 29 -8.80 -14.32 7.13
C VAL A 29 -9.98 -13.37 7.40
N PRO A 30 -11.23 -13.86 7.37
CA PRO A 30 -12.41 -13.06 7.67
C PRO A 30 -12.29 -12.36 9.03
N ARG A 31 -12.72 -11.09 9.09
CA ARG A 31 -12.73 -10.32 10.33
C ARG A 31 -13.74 -10.93 11.29
N ARG A 32 -13.43 -10.87 12.60
CA ARG A 32 -14.41 -11.13 13.64
C ARG A 32 -15.62 -10.20 13.47
N SER A 33 -16.82 -10.75 13.55
CA SER A 33 -18.07 -10.01 13.37
C SER A 33 -18.42 -9.14 14.58
N ASP A 34 -18.01 -9.54 15.79
CA ASP A 34 -18.35 -8.91 17.05
C ASP A 34 -17.46 -7.70 17.38
N ARG A 35 -16.18 -7.74 16.98
CA ARG A 35 -15.18 -6.67 17.24
C ARG A 35 -14.21 -6.53 16.07
N PRO A 36 -14.64 -5.96 14.95
CA PRO A 36 -13.85 -5.96 13.72
C PRO A 36 -12.58 -5.08 13.80
N GLY A 37 -12.48 -4.13 14.72
CA GLY A 37 -11.36 -3.18 14.79
C GLY A 37 -11.29 -2.24 13.58
N ARG A 38 -10.15 -1.59 13.32
CA ARG A 38 -9.98 -0.72 12.15
C ARG A 38 -9.99 -1.54 10.84
N PRO A 39 -10.70 -1.11 9.78
CA PRO A 39 -10.63 -1.77 8.47
C PRO A 39 -9.18 -1.94 7.99
N ARG A 40 -8.89 -3.07 7.33
CA ARG A 40 -7.58 -3.24 6.68
C ARG A 40 -7.53 -2.27 5.51
N LEU A 41 -6.35 -1.69 5.29
CA LEU A 41 -6.09 -0.97 4.05
C LEU A 41 -5.91 -2.01 2.92
N ASP A 42 -6.20 -1.60 1.70
CA ASP A 42 -5.82 -2.35 0.51
C ASP A 42 -4.32 -2.70 0.54
N ASP A 43 -3.98 -3.96 0.31
CA ASP A 43 -2.60 -4.45 0.50
C ASP A 43 -1.61 -3.77 -0.46
N ARG A 44 -2.06 -3.41 -1.68
CA ARG A 44 -1.22 -2.68 -2.63
C ARG A 44 -0.96 -1.25 -2.16
N LYS A 45 -1.97 -0.56 -1.63
CA LYS A 45 -1.79 0.76 -1.01
C LYS A 45 -0.86 0.71 0.20
N ALA A 46 -0.96 -0.33 1.01
CA ALA A 46 -0.04 -0.54 2.14
C ALA A 46 1.40 -0.72 1.65
N LEU A 47 1.62 -1.51 0.59
CA LEU A 47 2.93 -1.68 -0.02
C LEU A 47 3.48 -0.36 -0.59
N CYS A 48 2.65 0.43 -1.28
CA CYS A 48 3.05 1.77 -1.74
C CYS A 48 3.51 2.67 -0.59
N GLY A 49 2.83 2.63 0.55
CA GLY A 49 3.21 3.38 1.76
C GLY A 49 4.55 2.95 2.34
N ILE A 50 4.78 1.64 2.43
CA ILE A 50 6.07 1.08 2.87
C ILE A 50 7.19 1.56 1.95
N LEU A 51 7.00 1.46 0.64
CA LEU A 51 8.00 1.91 -0.32
C LEU A 51 8.24 3.43 -0.25
N PHE A 52 7.20 4.23 -0.02
CA PHE A 52 7.32 5.67 0.16
C PHE A 52 8.23 6.02 1.33
N VAL A 53 7.97 5.42 2.50
CA VAL A 53 8.77 5.62 3.72
C VAL A 53 10.21 5.18 3.50
N LEU A 54 10.43 4.01 2.89
CA LEU A 54 11.78 3.51 2.62
C LEU A 54 12.54 4.37 1.61
N TYR A 55 11.85 4.92 0.61
CA TYR A 55 12.46 5.77 -0.43
C TYR A 55 12.80 7.16 0.09
N THR A 56 11.91 7.75 0.90
CA THR A 56 12.06 9.13 1.39
C THR A 56 12.83 9.22 2.71
N GLY A 57 12.93 8.11 3.46
CA GLY A 57 13.60 8.04 4.75
C GLY A 57 12.85 8.73 5.89
N ILE A 58 11.59 9.14 5.67
CA ILE A 58 10.81 9.80 6.71
C ILE A 58 10.34 8.81 7.78
N PRO A 59 10.16 9.25 9.04
CA PRO A 59 9.44 8.46 10.04
C PRO A 59 7.98 8.18 9.63
N TRP A 60 7.44 7.04 10.07
CA TRP A 60 6.05 6.63 9.81
C TRP A 60 4.99 7.66 10.24
N GLU A 61 5.26 8.41 11.32
CA GLU A 61 4.37 9.45 11.85
C GLU A 61 4.19 10.63 10.89
N PHE A 62 5.15 10.83 9.96
CA PHE A 62 5.11 11.88 8.96
C PHE A 62 4.58 11.42 7.60
N LEU A 63 4.10 10.18 7.48
CA LEU A 63 3.50 9.69 6.24
C LEU A 63 2.27 10.55 5.87
N PRO A 64 2.28 11.27 4.73
CA PRO A 64 1.18 12.14 4.34
C PRO A 64 -0.13 11.34 4.15
N GLN A 65 -1.21 11.80 4.78
CA GLN A 65 -2.51 11.11 4.70
C GLN A 65 -3.18 11.31 3.34
N GLU A 66 -2.85 12.40 2.64
CA GLU A 66 -3.37 12.75 1.31
C GLU A 66 -3.00 11.72 0.25
N LEU A 67 -1.92 10.96 0.46
CA LEU A 67 -1.49 9.88 -0.44
C LEU A 67 -2.38 8.62 -0.32
N GLY A 68 -3.19 8.50 0.73
CA GLY A 68 -4.08 7.35 0.93
C GLY A 68 -3.37 6.03 1.23
N PHE A 69 -2.07 6.07 1.53
CA PHE A 69 -1.28 4.93 1.99
C PHE A 69 -1.36 4.73 3.52
N GLY A 70 -1.83 5.77 4.22
CA GLY A 70 -1.89 5.87 5.68
C GLY A 70 -3.30 6.22 6.17
N ARG A 71 -3.43 6.65 7.42
CA ARG A 71 -4.72 6.67 8.11
C ARG A 71 -5.80 7.56 7.45
N VAL A 72 -6.90 6.95 7.03
CA VAL A 72 -8.28 7.49 7.09
C VAL A 72 -8.96 6.95 8.35
#